data_AF-A0AAD6SQ23-F1
#
_entry.id   AF-A0AAD6SQ23-F1
#
_cell.length_a   1.000
_cell.length_b   1.000
_cell.length_c   1.000
_cell.angle_alpha   90.00
_cell.angle_beta   90.00
_cell.angle_gamma   90.00
#
_symmetry.space_group_name_H-M   'P 1'
#
loop_
_entity.id
_entity.type
_entity.pdbx_description
1 polymer ?
#
loop_
_entity_poly.entity_id
_entity_poly.type
_entity_poly.pdbx_seq_one_letter_code
_entity_poly.pdbx_strand_id
1 'polypeptide(L)'
;MLLKQESFRARISAYIKANLRAYLPGLETAESVKSIPVEKDIAYSRPPNPTAADYDEQLRHVELRLARTEQVHTCKPRRCLIVTKSGRLRCKRRAPFACSKEDFINEDGNWGQKRLYEYMNGWIPGILVNVRCNNDAKLLTNGTDTTKTAWYCAGYAAKNQHRNYNISAILAKGYAYHLANLDRARAQEVDELRDKQRLLLFRLVHAINREQELGAPMVISYLMGWGDVYRSHHYTPIYWSSFVGALLGSFPLLRRAR
;
A
#
# COMPACT_ATOMS: atom_id res chain seq x y z
N MET A 1 -0.30 21.15 22.38
CA MET A 1 -0.01 20.11 21.35
C MET A 1 -0.09 18.74 22.00
N LEU A 2 -0.91 17.81 21.49
CA LEU A 2 -1.25 16.54 22.17
C LEU A 2 -0.02 15.67 22.53
N LEU A 3 1.01 15.67 21.68
CA LEU A 3 2.25 14.92 21.95
C LEU A 3 3.06 15.44 23.13
N LYS A 4 2.74 16.61 23.70
CA LYS A 4 3.34 17.11 24.95
C LYS A 4 2.71 16.46 26.19
N GLN A 5 1.56 15.83 26.05
CA GLN A 5 0.89 15.12 27.15
C GLN A 5 1.45 13.69 27.23
N GLU A 6 2.01 13.33 28.39
CA GLU A 6 2.55 11.99 28.63
C GLU A 6 1.50 10.89 28.48
N SER A 7 0.28 11.12 28.99
CA SER A 7 -0.84 10.19 28.86
C SER A 7 -1.20 9.89 27.40
N PHE A 8 -1.10 10.88 26.51
CA PHE A 8 -1.33 10.70 25.08
C PHE A 8 -0.19 9.90 24.43
N ARG A 9 1.07 10.21 24.76
CA ARG A 9 2.24 9.43 24.30
C ARG A 9 2.19 7.98 24.78
N ALA A 10 1.77 7.74 26.02
CA ALA A 10 1.59 6.40 26.58
C ALA A 10 0.55 5.59 25.79
N ARG A 11 -0.58 6.21 25.42
CA ARG A 11 -1.59 5.58 24.54
C ARG A 11 -1.02 5.21 23.17
N ILE A 12 -0.19 6.08 22.58
CA ILE A 12 0.46 5.78 21.30
C ILE A 12 1.51 4.67 21.45
N SER A 13 2.34 4.69 22.50
CA SER A 13 3.29 3.61 22.77
C SER A 13 2.58 2.26 22.95
N ALA A 14 1.45 2.23 23.66
CA ALA A 14 0.61 1.04 23.76
C ALA A 14 0.07 0.58 22.40
N TYR A 15 -0.33 1.51 21.53
CA TYR A 15 -0.73 1.20 20.15
C TYR A 15 0.43 0.61 19.33
N ILE A 16 1.63 1.18 19.42
CA ILE A 16 2.84 0.66 18.76
C ILE A 16 3.08 -0.76 19.24
N LYS A 17 3.18 -0.98 20.56
CA LYS A 17 3.42 -2.30 21.16
C LYS A 17 2.40 -3.37 20.71
N ALA A 18 1.14 -2.98 20.52
CA ALA A 18 0.09 -3.90 20.10
C ALA A 18 0.12 -4.23 18.60
N ASN A 19 0.46 -3.26 17.74
CA ASN A 19 0.21 -3.35 16.29
C ASN A 19 1.47 -3.35 15.42
N LEU A 20 2.60 -2.93 15.97
CA LEU A 20 3.82 -2.62 15.25
C LEU A 20 4.96 -3.39 15.92
N ARG A 21 5.57 -4.33 15.20
CA ARG A 21 6.69 -5.13 15.72
C ARG A 21 7.90 -5.08 14.80
N ALA A 22 9.08 -5.09 15.40
CA ALA A 22 10.35 -5.34 14.73
C ALA A 22 11.22 -6.32 15.54
N TYR A 23 10.64 -6.96 16.56
CA TYR A 23 11.30 -7.85 17.50
C TYR A 23 10.33 -8.92 18.02
N LEU A 24 10.87 -10.11 18.23
CA LEU A 24 10.33 -11.23 19.00
C LEU A 24 11.52 -11.91 19.70
N PRO A 25 11.31 -12.65 20.80
CA PRO A 25 12.35 -13.48 21.38
C PRO A 25 13.00 -14.39 20.33
N GLY A 26 14.33 -14.37 20.24
CA GLY A 26 15.12 -15.05 19.21
C GLY A 26 15.56 -14.14 18.05
N LEU A 27 15.11 -12.88 18.02
CA LEU A 27 15.47 -11.88 17.00
C LEU A 27 16.42 -10.79 17.54
N GLU A 28 17.24 -11.12 18.54
CA GLU A 28 18.13 -10.18 19.22
C GLU A 28 19.33 -9.77 18.36
N THR A 29 19.94 -10.74 17.69
CA THR A 29 21.24 -10.61 17.01
C THR A 29 21.25 -11.29 15.64
N ALA A 30 22.28 -11.04 14.84
CA ALA A 30 22.41 -11.71 13.55
C ALA A 30 22.54 -13.24 13.73
N GLU A 31 23.22 -13.69 14.78
CA GLU A 31 23.48 -15.10 15.09
C GLU A 31 22.20 -15.83 15.52
N SER A 32 21.42 -15.22 16.42
CA SER A 32 20.13 -15.78 16.87
C SER A 32 19.10 -15.79 15.75
N VAL A 33 19.03 -14.74 14.93
CA VAL A 33 18.18 -14.75 13.73
C VAL A 33 18.62 -15.87 12.78
N LYS A 34 19.92 -16.04 12.53
CA LYS A 34 20.43 -17.10 11.62
C LYS A 34 20.13 -18.51 12.11
N SER A 35 20.04 -18.75 13.43
CA SER A 35 19.73 -20.07 13.97
C SER A 35 18.27 -20.49 13.75
N ILE A 36 17.37 -19.52 13.53
CA ILE A 36 15.98 -19.82 13.14
C ILE A 36 15.95 -20.21 11.66
N PRO A 37 15.42 -21.40 11.30
CA PRO A 37 15.33 -21.86 9.93
C PRO A 37 14.51 -20.93 9.04
N VAL A 38 14.92 -20.84 7.76
CA VAL A 38 14.15 -20.15 6.72
C VAL A 38 13.26 -21.16 6.02
N GLU A 39 11.96 -20.91 5.99
CA GLU A 39 10.97 -21.82 5.40
C GLU A 39 10.37 -21.22 4.14
N LYS A 40 10.86 -21.64 2.97
CA LYS A 40 10.50 -21.01 1.68
C LYS A 40 9.00 -21.02 1.37
N ASP A 41 8.28 -22.05 1.83
CA ASP A 41 6.87 -22.26 1.49
C ASP A 41 5.90 -21.85 2.62
N ILE A 42 6.41 -21.23 3.69
CA ILE A 42 5.57 -20.82 4.82
C ILE A 42 4.49 -19.82 4.39
N ALA A 43 4.73 -19.03 3.35
CA ALA A 43 3.77 -18.11 2.75
C ALA A 43 2.51 -18.81 2.19
N TYR A 44 2.61 -20.10 1.88
CA TYR A 44 1.52 -20.91 1.32
C TYR A 44 0.87 -21.86 2.35
N SER A 45 1.32 -21.81 3.60
CA SER A 45 0.75 -22.63 4.69
C SER A 45 -0.66 -22.17 5.09
N ARG A 46 -1.37 -22.98 5.90
CA ARG A 46 -2.68 -22.59 6.49
C ARG A 46 -2.51 -21.86 7.81
N PRO A 47 -3.43 -20.96 8.20
CA PRO A 47 -3.32 -20.25 9.49
C PRO A 47 -3.53 -21.24 10.64
N PRO A 48 -3.03 -20.93 11.84
CA PRO A 48 -3.42 -21.66 13.04
C PRO A 48 -4.94 -21.71 13.16
N ASN A 49 -5.47 -22.85 13.61
CA ASN A 49 -6.91 -23.01 13.79
C ASN A 49 -7.36 -22.14 14.99
N PRO A 50 -8.24 -21.13 14.80
CA PRO A 50 -8.67 -20.24 15.88
C PRO A 50 -9.42 -20.95 17.01
N THR A 51 -9.91 -22.17 16.80
CA THR A 51 -10.60 -22.95 17.85
C THR A 51 -9.68 -23.92 18.58
N ALA A 52 -8.38 -23.98 18.24
CA ALA A 52 -7.43 -24.85 18.91
C ALA A 52 -7.14 -24.35 20.33
N ALA A 53 -7.01 -25.27 21.29
CA ALA A 53 -6.73 -24.92 22.69
C ALA A 53 -5.36 -24.23 22.87
N ASP A 54 -4.41 -24.53 22.00
CA ASP A 54 -3.05 -23.99 21.93
C ASP A 54 -2.90 -22.89 20.86
N TYR A 55 -4.00 -22.28 20.39
CA TYR A 55 -3.98 -21.27 19.32
C TYR A 55 -2.94 -20.17 19.54
N ASP A 56 -2.88 -19.60 20.75
CA ASP A 56 -1.95 -18.51 21.06
C ASP A 56 -0.48 -18.94 20.99
N GLU A 57 -0.19 -20.19 21.33
CA GLU A 57 1.15 -20.75 21.21
C GLU A 57 1.51 -20.99 19.75
N GLN A 58 0.62 -21.63 18.99
CA GLN A 58 0.78 -21.80 17.55
C GLN A 58 0.97 -20.45 16.85
N LEU A 59 0.21 -19.43 17.25
CA LEU A 59 0.29 -18.08 16.71
C LEU A 59 1.67 -17.46 16.94
N ARG A 60 2.22 -17.54 18.16
CA ARG A 60 3.58 -17.05 18.48
C ARG A 60 4.64 -17.77 17.65
N HIS A 61 4.55 -19.09 17.53
CA HIS A 61 5.51 -19.86 16.74
C HIS A 61 5.45 -19.54 15.25
N VAL A 62 4.24 -19.47 14.69
CA VAL A 62 4.03 -19.11 13.27
C VAL A 62 4.52 -17.70 12.98
N GLU A 63 4.23 -16.74 13.86
CA GLU A 63 4.72 -15.38 13.69
C GLU A 63 6.25 -15.29 13.69
N LEU A 64 6.94 -15.98 14.60
CA LEU A 64 8.41 -15.99 14.63
C LEU A 64 9.01 -16.55 13.34
N ARG A 65 8.47 -17.67 12.85
CA ARG A 65 8.92 -18.32 11.61
C ARG A 65 8.67 -17.43 10.38
N LEU A 66 7.50 -16.78 10.34
CA LEU A 66 7.15 -15.81 9.29
C LEU A 66 8.06 -14.57 9.35
N ALA A 67 8.28 -14.00 10.54
CA ALA A 67 9.16 -12.85 10.71
C ALA A 67 10.58 -13.17 10.25
N ARG A 68 11.09 -14.35 10.63
CA ARG A 68 12.40 -14.82 10.19
C ARG A 68 12.51 -14.94 8.67
N THR A 69 11.48 -15.48 8.03
CA THR A 69 11.48 -15.82 6.60
C THR A 69 11.22 -14.58 5.74
N GLU A 70 10.21 -13.79 6.09
CA GLU A 70 9.67 -12.71 5.25
C GLU A 70 10.19 -11.32 5.62
N GLN A 71 10.62 -11.11 6.88
CA GLN A 71 10.92 -9.76 7.40
C GLN A 71 12.41 -9.46 7.55
N VAL A 72 13.29 -10.45 7.42
CA VAL A 72 14.74 -10.21 7.48
C VAL A 72 15.23 -9.52 6.21
N HIS A 73 15.70 -8.29 6.36
CA HIS A 73 16.24 -7.49 5.27
C HIS A 73 17.60 -8.04 4.83
N THR A 74 17.72 -8.41 3.56
CA THR A 74 19.00 -8.82 2.97
C THR A 74 19.38 -7.88 1.84
N CYS A 75 20.48 -7.15 2.03
CA CYS A 75 21.07 -6.29 1.02
C CYS A 75 21.75 -7.12 -0.07
N LYS A 76 21.17 -7.18 -1.27
CA LYS A 76 21.81 -7.78 -2.46
C LYS A 76 22.17 -6.73 -3.50
N PRO A 77 23.32 -6.86 -4.21
CA PRO A 77 23.65 -6.06 -5.39
C PRO A 77 22.51 -6.13 -6.42
N ARG A 78 22.26 -5.02 -7.12
CA ARG A 78 21.18 -4.88 -8.12
C ARG A 78 19.74 -5.04 -7.59
N ARG A 79 19.53 -5.36 -6.30
CA ARG A 79 18.21 -5.45 -5.65
C ARG A 79 17.97 -4.37 -4.59
N CYS A 80 18.73 -4.35 -3.49
CA CYS A 80 18.67 -3.24 -2.50
C CYS A 80 19.75 -2.20 -2.73
N LEU A 81 20.98 -2.66 -3.00
CA LEU A 81 22.14 -1.80 -3.02
C LEU A 81 22.13 -0.93 -4.27
N ILE A 82 22.08 0.38 -4.06
CA ILE A 82 22.16 1.42 -5.10
C ILE A 82 23.52 2.11 -5.00
N VAL A 83 24.07 2.48 -6.15
CA VAL A 83 25.30 3.26 -6.22
C VAL A 83 24.96 4.73 -5.98
N THR A 84 25.62 5.35 -5.02
CA THR A 84 25.48 6.79 -4.75
C THR A 84 26.25 7.61 -5.79
N LYS A 85 26.00 8.92 -5.85
CA LYS A 85 26.78 9.84 -6.69
C LYS A 85 28.29 9.78 -6.42
N SER A 86 28.69 9.40 -5.21
CA SER A 86 30.08 9.20 -4.78
C SER A 86 30.64 7.80 -5.08
N GLY A 87 29.91 6.95 -5.81
CA GLY A 87 30.34 5.59 -6.15
C GLY A 87 30.19 4.55 -5.03
N ARG A 88 29.71 4.93 -3.84
CA ARG A 88 29.53 4.00 -2.71
C ARG A 88 28.21 3.25 -2.83
N LEU A 89 28.15 2.04 -2.28
CA LEU A 89 26.90 1.27 -2.18
C LEU A 89 26.11 1.72 -0.94
N ARG A 90 24.81 2.00 -1.12
CA ARG A 90 23.86 2.25 -0.03
C ARG A 90 22.62 1.39 -0.23
N CYS A 91 22.04 0.85 0.82
CA CYS A 91 20.74 0.19 0.68
C CYS A 91 19.64 1.23 0.44
N LYS A 92 18.84 1.03 -0.61
CA LYS A 92 17.69 1.90 -0.94
C LYS A 92 16.66 1.98 0.19
N ARG A 93 16.57 0.92 1.02
CA ARG A 93 15.70 0.84 2.19
C ARG A 93 16.26 1.51 3.44
N ARG A 94 17.51 2.02 3.37
CA ARG A 94 18.23 2.66 4.50
C ARG A 94 18.56 1.71 5.66
N ALA A 95 18.73 0.42 5.38
CA ALA A 95 19.39 -0.48 6.33
C ALA A 95 20.90 -0.12 6.42
N PRO A 96 21.54 -0.25 7.59
CA PRO A 96 20.96 -0.73 8.86
C PRO A 96 19.93 0.25 9.45
N PHE A 97 18.85 -0.31 10.00
CA PHE A 97 17.78 0.45 10.63
C PHE A 97 18.16 0.85 12.05
N ALA A 98 17.62 1.96 12.53
CA ALA A 98 17.79 2.37 13.93
C ALA A 98 17.23 1.29 14.86
N CYS A 99 18.04 0.88 15.84
CA CYS A 99 17.66 -0.04 16.90
C CYS A 99 17.12 0.73 18.10
N SER A 100 16.19 0.10 18.81
CA SER A 100 15.62 0.58 20.07
C SER A 100 15.37 -0.61 20.99
N LYS A 101 15.67 -0.44 22.29
CA LYS A 101 15.39 -1.47 23.29
C LYS A 101 13.90 -1.55 23.63
N GLU A 102 13.14 -0.50 23.34
CA GLU A 102 11.73 -0.34 23.71
C GLU A 102 10.92 0.33 22.60
N ASP A 103 9.60 0.14 22.65
CA ASP A 103 8.65 0.87 21.82
C ASP A 103 8.42 2.27 22.39
N PHE A 104 8.65 3.32 21.60
CA PHE A 104 8.58 4.69 22.10
C PHE A 104 7.96 5.67 21.10
N ILE A 105 7.49 6.79 21.66
CA ILE A 105 7.24 8.04 20.94
C ILE A 105 7.62 9.21 21.85
N ASN A 106 8.35 10.18 21.32
CA ASN A 106 8.77 11.37 22.05
C ASN A 106 7.84 12.57 21.77
N GLU A 107 8.10 13.70 22.43
CA GLU A 107 7.27 14.90 22.28
C GLU A 107 7.34 15.55 20.90
N ASP A 108 8.43 15.31 20.18
CA ASP A 108 8.67 15.83 18.83
C ASP A 108 7.98 14.99 17.75
N GLY A 109 7.41 13.84 18.14
CA GLY A 109 6.77 12.89 17.22
C GLY A 109 7.72 11.88 16.61
N ASN A 110 8.98 11.82 17.06
CA ASN A 110 9.89 10.72 16.74
C ASN A 110 9.43 9.47 17.48
N TRP A 111 9.38 8.35 16.78
CA TRP A 111 8.90 7.08 17.32
C TRP A 111 9.76 5.93 16.84
N GLY A 112 9.67 4.80 17.53
CA GLY A 112 10.35 3.57 17.15
C GLY A 112 9.67 2.35 17.75
N GLN A 113 9.78 1.23 17.04
CA GLN A 113 9.50 -0.10 17.57
C GLN A 113 10.75 -0.62 18.29
N LYS A 114 10.56 -1.50 19.28
CA LYS A 114 11.65 -2.33 19.78
C LYS A 114 12.25 -3.11 18.61
N ARG A 115 13.54 -2.88 18.37
CA ARG A 115 14.36 -3.52 17.32
C ARG A 115 15.75 -3.70 17.89
N LEU A 116 16.19 -4.94 18.03
CA LEU A 116 17.54 -5.27 18.49
C LEU A 116 18.46 -5.64 17.32
N TYR A 117 17.91 -6.28 16.29
CA TYR A 117 18.62 -6.55 15.05
C TYR A 117 18.34 -5.49 13.97
N GLU A 118 19.38 -4.76 13.56
CA GLU A 118 19.30 -3.61 12.65
C GLU A 118 18.88 -3.95 11.21
N TYR A 119 18.80 -5.23 10.84
CA TYR A 119 18.29 -5.70 9.55
C TYR A 119 16.90 -6.32 9.64
N MET A 120 16.20 -6.18 10.76
CA MET A 120 14.82 -6.63 10.87
C MET A 120 13.85 -5.53 10.43
N ASN A 121 13.04 -5.79 9.39
CA ASN A 121 11.97 -4.88 8.99
C ASN A 121 10.92 -4.78 10.11
N GLY A 122 10.15 -3.68 10.13
CA GLY A 122 8.93 -3.62 10.95
C GLY A 122 7.77 -4.31 10.24
N TRP A 123 6.84 -4.92 10.97
CA TRP A 123 5.63 -5.56 10.43
C TRP A 123 4.41 -5.30 11.31
N ILE A 124 3.22 -5.52 10.76
CA ILE A 124 1.97 -5.65 11.52
C ILE A 124 1.71 -7.15 11.75
N PRO A 125 1.65 -7.63 13.00
CA PRO A 125 1.45 -9.05 13.32
C PRO A 125 0.22 -9.65 12.65
N GLY A 126 -0.90 -8.94 12.69
CA GLY A 126 -2.15 -9.38 12.06
C GLY A 126 -2.01 -9.55 10.55
N ILE A 127 -1.30 -8.66 9.86
CA ILE A 127 -1.06 -8.78 8.41
C ILE A 127 -0.07 -9.91 8.15
N LEU A 128 1.01 -9.99 8.92
CA LEU A 128 2.03 -11.02 8.74
C LEU A 128 1.44 -12.42 8.88
N VAL A 129 0.66 -12.70 9.92
CA VAL A 129 0.09 -14.05 10.13
C VAL A 129 -0.98 -14.40 9.09
N ASN A 130 -1.84 -13.45 8.71
CA ASN A 130 -2.96 -13.74 7.84
C ASN A 130 -2.60 -13.71 6.35
N VAL A 131 -1.75 -12.74 5.94
CA VAL A 131 -1.33 -12.56 4.53
C VAL A 131 0.00 -13.25 4.23
N ARG A 132 0.85 -13.48 5.26
CA ARG A 132 2.12 -14.25 5.17
C ARG A 132 3.10 -13.76 4.13
N CYS A 133 3.09 -12.46 3.90
CA CYS A 133 4.04 -11.81 3.02
C CYS A 133 4.80 -10.75 3.79
N ASN A 134 5.94 -10.36 3.20
CA ASN A 134 6.63 -9.15 3.61
C ASN A 134 5.65 -7.97 3.61
N ASN A 135 5.59 -7.28 4.75
CA ASN A 135 4.78 -6.10 4.97
C ASN A 135 5.58 -5.13 5.85
N ASP A 136 5.35 -3.85 5.66
CA ASP A 136 5.98 -2.77 6.43
C ASP A 136 4.89 -1.90 7.03
N ALA A 137 5.14 -1.39 8.22
CA ALA A 137 4.19 -0.56 8.92
C ALA A 137 4.86 0.59 9.63
N LYS A 138 4.29 1.78 9.42
CA LYS A 138 4.82 3.03 9.94
C LYS A 138 3.71 3.82 10.60
N LEU A 139 4.00 4.30 11.81
CA LEU A 139 3.18 5.33 12.43
C LEU A 139 3.45 6.66 11.71
N LEU A 140 2.38 7.30 11.24
CA LEU A 140 2.44 8.62 10.62
C LEU A 140 2.09 9.68 11.66
N THR A 141 3.11 10.38 12.15
CA THR A 141 2.98 11.51 13.07
C THR A 141 3.07 12.84 12.30
N ASN A 142 3.06 13.97 12.99
CA ASN A 142 3.37 15.27 12.43
C ASN A 142 4.87 15.32 12.04
N GLY A 143 5.18 15.21 10.74
CA GLY A 143 6.57 15.25 10.29
C GLY A 143 6.74 15.09 8.78
N THR A 144 7.97 15.29 8.33
CA THR A 144 8.35 15.21 6.90
C THR A 144 8.10 13.83 6.28
N ASP A 145 8.17 12.77 7.07
CA ASP A 145 7.88 11.40 6.62
C ASP A 145 6.40 11.20 6.28
N THR A 146 5.49 11.85 7.02
CA THR A 146 4.06 11.84 6.72
C THR A 146 3.75 12.60 5.44
N THR A 147 4.38 13.77 5.22
CA THR A 147 4.23 14.51 3.96
C THR A 147 4.69 13.67 2.77
N LYS A 148 5.84 12.99 2.87
CA LYS A 148 6.35 12.12 1.80
C LYS A 148 5.43 10.92 1.56
N THR A 149 4.90 10.33 2.61
CA THR A 149 3.97 9.19 2.50
C THR A 149 2.64 9.62 1.90
N ALA A 150 2.08 10.75 2.34
CA ALA A 150 0.87 11.32 1.77
C ALA A 150 1.04 11.67 0.29
N TRP A 151 2.18 12.28 -0.08
CA TRP A 151 2.51 12.55 -1.49
C TRP A 151 2.61 11.27 -2.30
N TYR A 152 3.23 10.22 -1.75
CA TYR A 152 3.31 8.92 -2.41
C TYR A 152 1.92 8.29 -2.61
N CYS A 153 1.09 8.24 -1.57
CA CYS A 153 -0.28 7.73 -1.64
C CYS A 153 -1.12 8.53 -2.64
N ALA A 154 -1.05 9.86 -2.61
CA ALA A 154 -1.72 10.73 -3.56
C ALA A 154 -1.24 10.48 -4.99
N GLY A 155 0.07 10.33 -5.20
CA GLY A 155 0.64 9.99 -6.51
C GLY A 155 0.21 8.62 -7.04
N TYR A 156 -0.10 7.67 -6.16
CA TYR A 156 -0.69 6.38 -6.55
C TYR A 156 -2.19 6.48 -6.86
N ALA A 157 -2.94 7.22 -6.04
CA ALA A 157 -4.37 7.44 -6.26
C ALA A 157 -4.63 8.26 -7.53
N ALA A 158 -3.80 9.26 -7.78
CA ALA A 158 -3.79 10.09 -8.98
C ALA A 158 -2.81 9.55 -10.05
N LYS A 159 -2.46 8.27 -9.99
CA LYS A 159 -1.52 7.68 -10.95
C LYS A 159 -2.14 7.76 -12.34
N ASN A 160 -1.62 8.67 -13.15
CA ASN A 160 -2.01 8.80 -14.54
C ASN A 160 -1.80 7.46 -15.27
N GLN A 161 -2.64 7.20 -16.25
CA GLN A 161 -2.32 6.18 -17.23
C GLN A 161 -0.95 6.48 -17.85
N HIS A 162 -0.19 5.43 -18.15
CA HIS A 162 1.09 5.56 -18.83
C HIS A 162 0.88 6.20 -20.22
N ARG A 163 1.98 6.42 -20.93
CA ARG A 163 2.03 7.01 -22.28
C ARG A 163 0.85 6.51 -23.14
N ASN A 164 -0.06 7.41 -23.51
CA ASN A 164 -1.14 7.10 -24.43
C ASN A 164 -0.57 6.98 -25.84
N TYR A 165 -0.86 5.89 -26.54
CA TYR A 165 -0.34 5.64 -27.90
C TYR A 165 -1.30 6.14 -28.99
N ASN A 166 -2.58 6.32 -28.64
CA ASN A 166 -3.65 6.60 -29.59
C ASN A 166 -4.27 8.01 -29.45
N ILE A 167 -3.55 8.97 -28.82
CA ILE A 167 -4.04 10.35 -28.63
C ILE A 167 -4.44 11.01 -29.96
N SER A 168 -3.64 10.81 -31.02
CA SER A 168 -3.90 11.41 -32.33
C SER A 168 -5.25 10.97 -32.90
N ALA A 169 -5.61 9.70 -32.76
CA ALA A 169 -6.90 9.17 -33.20
C ALA A 169 -8.07 9.76 -32.40
N ILE A 170 -7.92 9.89 -31.07
CA ILE A 170 -8.93 10.52 -30.20
C ILE A 170 -9.11 12.00 -30.56
N LEU A 171 -8.01 12.72 -30.78
CA LEU A 171 -8.03 14.11 -31.22
C LEU A 171 -8.70 14.28 -32.58
N ALA A 172 -8.38 13.42 -33.55
CA ALA A 172 -9.01 13.45 -34.87
C ALA A 172 -10.53 13.23 -34.77
N LYS A 173 -10.97 12.27 -33.95
CA LYS A 173 -12.40 12.03 -33.68
C LYS A 173 -13.07 13.22 -32.99
N GLY A 174 -12.42 13.83 -31.99
CA GLY A 174 -12.93 15.02 -31.31
C GLY A 174 -13.03 16.24 -32.22
N TYR A 175 -12.06 16.41 -33.13
CA TYR A 175 -12.07 17.46 -34.13
C TYR A 175 -13.19 17.28 -35.16
N ALA A 176 -13.35 16.06 -35.70
CA ALA A 176 -14.45 15.73 -36.60
C ALA A 176 -15.82 16.00 -35.95
N TYR A 177 -15.98 15.64 -34.68
CA TYR A 177 -17.17 15.97 -33.89
C TYR A 177 -17.37 17.49 -33.76
N HIS A 178 -16.31 18.25 -33.50
CA HIS A 178 -16.40 19.70 -33.39
C HIS A 178 -16.88 20.35 -34.71
N LEU A 179 -16.30 19.96 -35.85
CA LEU A 179 -16.72 20.45 -37.17
C LEU A 179 -18.19 20.16 -37.46
N ALA A 180 -18.62 18.92 -37.25
CA ALA A 180 -20.02 18.53 -37.48
C ALA A 180 -21.02 19.31 -36.61
N ASN A 181 -20.60 19.81 -35.44
CA ASN A 181 -21.43 20.64 -34.57
C ASN A 181 -21.34 22.14 -34.88
N LEU A 182 -20.23 22.62 -35.45
CA LEU A 182 -20.15 23.99 -35.99
C LEU A 182 -21.09 24.17 -37.18
N ASP A 183 -21.17 23.17 -38.05
CA ASP A 183 -22.06 23.19 -39.22
C ASP A 183 -23.54 23.26 -38.82
N ARG A 184 -23.90 22.61 -37.69
CA ARG A 184 -25.24 22.66 -37.10
C ARG A 184 -25.53 23.98 -36.39
N ALA A 185 -24.54 24.55 -35.69
CA ALA A 185 -24.68 25.80 -34.94
C ALA A 185 -24.67 27.06 -35.83
N ARG A 186 -24.12 26.97 -37.07
CA ARG A 186 -24.19 28.04 -38.08
C ARG A 186 -25.61 28.49 -38.41
N ALA A 187 -26.62 27.69 -38.06
CA ALA A 187 -28.03 28.03 -38.24
C ALA A 187 -28.57 29.02 -37.19
N GLN A 188 -27.87 29.28 -36.07
CA GLN A 188 -28.48 30.02 -34.94
C GLN A 188 -27.69 31.16 -34.29
N GLU A 189 -26.38 31.38 -34.47
CA GLU A 189 -25.76 32.62 -33.92
C GLU A 189 -24.36 32.98 -34.46
N VAL A 190 -24.06 34.29 -34.42
CA VAL A 190 -22.75 34.88 -34.76
C VAL A 190 -21.82 34.78 -33.55
N ASP A 191 -21.42 33.56 -33.21
CA ASP A 191 -20.51 33.32 -32.10
C ASP A 191 -19.07 33.76 -32.49
N GLU A 192 -18.38 34.52 -31.62
CA GLU A 192 -17.05 35.09 -31.90
C GLU A 192 -16.04 33.97 -32.25
N LEU A 193 -15.15 34.22 -33.20
CA LEU A 193 -14.13 33.25 -33.63
C LEU A 193 -13.32 32.70 -32.44
N ARG A 194 -13.08 33.55 -31.45
CA ARG A 194 -12.37 33.20 -30.22
C ARG A 194 -13.09 32.14 -29.39
N ASP A 195 -14.41 32.24 -29.27
CA ASP A 195 -15.20 31.32 -28.46
C ASP A 195 -15.36 29.97 -29.15
N LYS A 196 -15.45 29.95 -30.48
CA LYS A 196 -15.37 28.72 -31.29
C LYS A 196 -14.05 27.98 -31.08
N GLN A 197 -12.92 28.71 -31.07
CA GLN A 197 -11.60 28.12 -30.82
C GLN A 197 -11.45 27.61 -29.38
N ARG A 198 -11.95 28.35 -28.38
CA ARG A 198 -11.98 27.87 -26.98
C ARG A 198 -12.81 26.60 -26.84
N LEU A 199 -13.97 26.55 -27.48
CA LEU A 199 -14.84 25.38 -27.48
C LEU A 199 -14.19 24.17 -28.15
N LEU A 200 -13.41 24.37 -29.21
CA LEU A 200 -12.61 23.31 -29.83
C LEU A 200 -11.62 22.73 -28.82
N LEU A 201 -10.78 23.58 -28.22
CA LEU A 201 -9.79 23.13 -27.23
C LEU A 201 -10.44 22.39 -26.06
N PHE A 202 -11.56 22.92 -25.57
CA PHE A 202 -12.35 22.29 -24.50
C PHE A 202 -12.83 20.89 -24.91
N ARG A 203 -13.46 20.75 -26.09
CA ARG A 203 -13.94 19.45 -26.60
C ARG A 203 -12.80 18.45 -26.80
N LEU A 204 -11.65 18.88 -27.32
CA LEU A 204 -10.49 18.00 -27.52
C LEU A 204 -9.91 17.51 -26.20
N VAL A 205 -9.74 18.39 -25.20
CA VAL A 205 -9.26 18.02 -23.86
C VAL A 205 -10.24 17.05 -23.18
N HIS A 206 -11.54 17.31 -23.28
CA HIS A 206 -12.55 16.40 -22.74
C HIS A 206 -12.60 15.05 -23.45
N ALA A 207 -12.39 15.01 -24.78
CA ALA A 207 -12.29 13.75 -25.51
C ALA A 207 -11.10 12.91 -25.03
N ILE A 208 -9.94 13.54 -24.80
CA ILE A 208 -8.76 12.87 -24.24
C ILE A 208 -9.04 12.37 -22.82
N ASN A 209 -9.65 13.19 -21.97
CA ASN A 209 -9.89 12.84 -20.57
C ASN A 209 -10.99 11.78 -20.37
N ARG A 210 -11.89 11.60 -21.35
CA ARG A 210 -13.00 10.64 -21.27
C ARG A 210 -12.58 9.22 -21.63
N GLU A 211 -11.70 9.08 -22.62
CA GLU A 211 -11.35 7.77 -23.16
C GLU A 211 -10.15 7.18 -22.39
N GLN A 212 -10.27 5.90 -22.00
CA GLN A 212 -9.22 5.17 -21.30
C GLN A 212 -8.60 4.14 -22.24
N GLU A 213 -7.28 4.19 -22.46
CA GLU A 213 -6.61 3.19 -23.31
C GLU A 213 -6.49 1.85 -22.57
N LEU A 214 -7.04 0.79 -23.14
CA LEU A 214 -6.96 -0.56 -22.57
C LEU A 214 -5.82 -1.34 -23.22
N GLY A 215 -5.12 -2.15 -22.44
CA GLY A 215 -4.08 -3.02 -22.97
C GLY A 215 -4.68 -4.06 -23.91
N ALA A 216 -4.13 -4.21 -25.12
CA ALA A 216 -4.62 -5.19 -26.10
C ALA A 216 -4.78 -6.63 -25.52
N PRO A 217 -3.86 -7.14 -24.68
CA PRO A 217 -4.05 -8.46 -24.05
C PRO A 217 -5.31 -8.54 -23.17
N MET A 218 -5.64 -7.48 -22.44
CA MET A 218 -6.86 -7.43 -21.62
C MET A 218 -8.10 -7.49 -22.51
N VAL A 219 -8.14 -6.67 -23.56
CA VAL A 219 -9.26 -6.64 -24.51
C VAL A 219 -9.47 -8.01 -25.15
N ILE A 220 -8.41 -8.65 -25.65
CA ILE A 220 -8.48 -9.99 -26.23
C ILE A 220 -8.95 -11.00 -25.19
N SER A 221 -8.45 -10.96 -23.95
CA SER A 221 -8.86 -11.89 -22.90
C SER A 221 -10.36 -11.86 -22.63
N TYR A 222 -10.96 -10.65 -22.64
CA TYR A 222 -12.41 -10.49 -22.52
C TYR A 222 -13.17 -10.91 -23.77
N LEU A 223 -12.69 -10.57 -24.97
CA LEU A 223 -13.30 -11.00 -26.24
C LEU A 223 -13.30 -12.52 -26.40
N MET A 224 -12.27 -13.19 -25.90
CA MET A 224 -12.13 -14.65 -25.92
C MET A 224 -12.88 -15.34 -24.76
N GLY A 225 -13.51 -14.59 -23.85
CA GLY A 225 -14.21 -15.14 -22.70
C GLY A 225 -13.31 -15.73 -21.61
N TRP A 226 -12.00 -15.45 -21.63
CA TRP A 226 -11.05 -15.91 -20.61
C TRP A 226 -11.13 -15.10 -19.31
N GLY A 227 -11.64 -13.87 -19.38
CA GLY A 227 -11.71 -12.95 -18.24
C GLY A 227 -10.35 -12.36 -17.89
N ASP A 228 -10.18 -11.87 -16.66
CA ASP A 228 -8.96 -11.20 -16.19
C ASP A 228 -8.40 -11.76 -14.88
N VAL A 229 -8.91 -12.93 -14.43
CA VAL A 229 -8.50 -13.54 -13.16
C VAL A 229 -8.00 -14.96 -13.38
N TYR A 230 -6.75 -15.20 -12.95
CA TYR A 230 -6.25 -16.55 -12.72
C TYR A 230 -6.51 -16.93 -11.26
N ARG A 231 -7.36 -17.94 -11.04
CA ARG A 231 -7.69 -18.41 -9.70
C ARG A 231 -7.68 -19.94 -9.64
N SER A 232 -7.03 -20.48 -8.63
CA SER A 232 -7.09 -21.91 -8.31
C SER A 232 -8.34 -22.29 -7.50
N HIS A 233 -9.03 -21.29 -6.94
CA HIS A 233 -10.19 -21.46 -6.06
C HIS A 233 -11.27 -20.43 -6.37
N HIS A 234 -12.51 -20.74 -6.01
CA HIS A 234 -13.61 -19.80 -6.07
C HIS A 234 -13.62 -18.92 -4.82
N TYR A 235 -13.62 -17.60 -5.02
CA TYR A 235 -13.76 -16.64 -3.94
C TYR A 235 -15.24 -16.42 -3.64
N THR A 236 -15.56 -16.25 -2.36
CA THR A 236 -16.91 -15.85 -1.91
C THR A 236 -16.91 -14.34 -1.67
N PRO A 237 -17.94 -13.60 -2.12
CA PRO A 237 -18.04 -12.18 -1.81
C PRO A 237 -18.19 -12.00 -0.30
N ILE A 238 -17.33 -11.17 0.31
CA ILE A 238 -17.49 -10.73 1.69
C ILE A 238 -18.06 -9.33 1.64
N TYR A 239 -19.31 -9.17 2.06
CA TYR A 239 -19.94 -7.87 2.15
C TYR A 239 -19.40 -7.12 3.37
N TRP A 240 -18.80 -5.95 3.14
CA TRP A 240 -18.24 -5.11 4.20
C TRP A 240 -19.27 -4.76 5.28
N SER A 241 -20.51 -4.48 4.88
CA SER A 241 -21.62 -4.21 5.81
C SER A 241 -21.89 -5.40 6.74
N SER A 242 -21.93 -6.63 6.21
CA SER A 242 -22.10 -7.85 7.00
C SER A 242 -20.93 -8.08 7.96
N PHE A 243 -19.70 -7.87 7.48
CA PHE A 243 -18.50 -7.95 8.31
C PHE A 243 -18.53 -6.93 9.45
N VAL A 244 -18.83 -5.66 9.16
CA VAL A 244 -18.95 -4.59 10.16
C VAL A 244 -20.09 -4.91 11.15
N GLY A 245 -21.22 -5.42 10.66
CA GLY A 245 -22.33 -5.86 11.51
C GLY A 245 -21.91 -6.94 12.49
N ALA A 246 -21.20 -7.97 12.02
CA ALA A 246 -20.65 -9.03 12.87
C ALA A 246 -19.63 -8.48 13.88
N LEU A 247 -18.71 -7.61 13.44
CA LEU A 247 -17.72 -6.98 14.30
C LEU A 247 -18.37 -6.17 15.42
N LEU A 248 -19.36 -5.32 15.10
CA LEU A 248 -20.08 -4.51 16.07
C LEU A 248 -21.07 -5.32 16.92
N GLY A 249 -21.42 -6.53 16.50
CA GLY A 249 -22.16 -7.51 17.29
C GLY A 249 -21.26 -8.17 18.34
N SER A 250 -20.08 -8.64 17.92
CA SER A 250 -19.09 -9.29 18.80
C SER A 250 -18.40 -8.30 19.75
N PHE A 251 -18.21 -7.05 19.33
CA PHE A 251 -17.57 -6.00 20.14
C PHE A 251 -18.48 -4.76 20.25
N PRO A 252 -19.52 -4.81 21.10
CA PRO A 252 -20.46 -3.70 21.25
C PRO A 252 -19.80 -2.38 21.63
N LEU A 253 -18.68 -2.41 22.36
CA LEU A 253 -17.88 -1.24 22.74
C LEU A 253 -17.33 -0.43 21.54
N LEU A 254 -17.26 -1.02 20.35
CA LEU A 254 -16.84 -0.33 19.13
C LEU A 254 -17.97 0.48 18.49
N ARG A 255 -19.22 0.26 18.91
CA ARG A 255 -20.33 1.14 18.51
C ARG A 255 -20.08 2.48 19.17
N ARG A 256 -19.69 3.49 18.38
CA ARG A 256 -19.54 4.85 18.90
C ARG A 256 -20.84 5.24 19.61
N ALA A 257 -20.74 5.68 20.86
CA ALA A 257 -21.73 6.58 21.40
C ALA A 257 -21.75 7.78 20.46
N ARG A 258 -22.91 8.02 19.81
CA ARG A 258 -23.10 9.19 18.96
C ARG A 258 -22.89 10.46 19.78
#